data_AF-A0A533SN13-F1
#
_entry.id   AF-A0A533SN13-F1
#
_cell.length_a   1.000
_cell.length_b   1.000
_cell.length_c   1.000
_cell.angle_alpha   90.00
_cell.angle_beta   90.00
_cell.angle_gamma   90.00
#
_symmetry.space_group_name_H-M   'P 1'
#
loop_
_entity.id
_entity.type
_entity.pdbx_description
1 polymer ?
#
loop_
_entity_poly.entity_id
_entity_poly.type
_entity_poly.pdbx_seq_one_letter_code
_entity_poly.pdbx_strand_id
1 'polypeptide(L)'
;MTTTRRVLIANGIVQGVGFRPFVKRLASSLPLSGTVQNTTRGVKIEIQGEPDALELFSTRLLAELPPSAAVLSLSSEEISAVDGEKCFNIVASGIDPVSSVIIPPDIALCQKCASEISDSADRRFGYPFANCTDCSPRYTIIEKIPYDRPNTSMAAFKMCEDCEKEYGDEENRRFHAQPNACPACGPKLSALDADFRQIEGDPLKKAAENLSKGGVVALLGIGGFHLACDAASQEAVDLLRERKKRPGKPFAVMARDAQAAKELATLSEEAALQELQSPAAPII
;
A
#
# COMPACT_ATOMS: atom_id res chain seq x y z
N MET A 1 14.96 -22.95 32.97
CA MET A 1 14.80 -22.36 31.63
C MET A 1 14.74 -20.87 31.86
N THR A 2 15.81 -20.18 31.46
CA THR A 2 16.03 -18.78 31.84
C THR A 2 15.32 -17.93 30.81
N THR A 3 14.18 -17.39 31.18
CA THR A 3 13.40 -16.53 30.29
C THR A 3 13.98 -15.12 30.30
N THR A 4 14.34 -14.62 29.12
CA THR A 4 14.80 -13.25 28.90
C THR A 4 13.74 -12.49 28.10
N ARG A 5 13.56 -11.20 28.38
CA ARG A 5 12.71 -10.31 27.59
C ARG A 5 13.55 -9.18 27.01
N ARG A 6 13.37 -8.88 25.72
CA ARG A 6 14.02 -7.76 25.04
C ARG A 6 12.98 -6.84 24.44
N VAL A 7 13.26 -5.54 24.50
CA VAL A 7 12.60 -4.54 23.68
C VAL A 7 13.52 -4.19 22.50
N LEU A 8 13.00 -4.34 21.29
CA LEU A 8 13.64 -3.92 20.06
C LEU A 8 12.92 -2.69 19.51
N ILE A 9 13.68 -1.72 19.00
CA ILE A 9 13.12 -0.55 18.30
C ILE A 9 13.65 -0.55 16.88
N ALA A 10 12.78 -0.92 15.94
CA ALA A 10 13.07 -0.87 14.52
C ALA A 10 12.73 0.52 13.97
N ASN A 11 13.70 1.16 13.32
CA ASN A 11 13.54 2.43 12.60
C ASN A 11 13.78 2.24 11.10
N GLY A 12 13.17 3.11 10.29
CA GLY A 12 13.23 3.06 8.83
C GLY A 12 11.83 3.04 8.22
N ILE A 13 11.70 2.40 7.06
CA ILE A 13 10.41 2.13 6.41
C ILE A 13 9.83 0.86 7.04
N VAL A 14 9.22 1.02 8.20
CA VAL A 14 8.70 -0.09 9.02
C VAL A 14 7.21 0.05 9.35
N GLN A 15 6.58 1.13 8.90
CA GLN A 15 5.14 1.36 9.04
C GLN A 15 4.49 1.43 7.67
N GLY A 16 3.26 0.94 7.55
CA GLY A 16 2.56 0.88 6.25
C GLY A 16 3.05 -0.19 5.29
N VAL A 17 3.91 -1.11 5.71
CA VAL A 17 4.57 -2.08 4.82
C VAL A 17 4.37 -3.53 5.24
N GLY A 18 3.27 -3.81 5.96
CA GLY A 18 2.99 -5.17 6.46
C GLY A 18 3.91 -5.64 7.59
N PHE A 19 4.69 -4.72 8.20
CA PHE A 19 5.71 -5.06 9.19
C PHE A 19 5.14 -5.69 10.49
N ARG A 20 4.06 -5.12 11.06
CA ARG A 20 3.39 -5.68 12.26
C ARG A 20 2.89 -7.12 12.03
N PRO A 21 2.14 -7.42 10.95
CA PRO A 21 1.84 -8.79 10.53
C PRO A 21 3.05 -9.71 10.42
N PHE A 22 4.12 -9.24 9.76
CA PHE A 22 5.35 -10.01 9.60
C PHE A 22 5.99 -10.36 10.94
N VAL A 23 6.19 -9.37 11.82
CA VAL A 23 6.74 -9.57 13.16
C VAL A 23 5.90 -10.55 13.98
N LYS A 24 4.57 -10.41 13.94
CA LYS A 24 3.64 -11.31 14.63
C LYS A 24 3.77 -12.76 14.14
N ARG A 25 3.81 -12.97 12.81
CA ARG A 25 4.01 -14.31 12.23
C ARG A 25 5.38 -14.89 12.57
N LEU A 26 6.44 -14.08 12.48
CA LEU A 26 7.80 -14.51 12.79
C LEU A 26 7.91 -14.93 14.27
N ALA A 27 7.44 -14.08 15.19
CA ALA A 27 7.46 -14.37 16.61
C ALA A 27 6.64 -15.61 16.95
N SER A 28 5.47 -15.78 16.34
CA SER A 28 4.59 -16.95 16.56
C SER A 28 5.15 -18.25 15.97
N SER A 29 6.07 -18.16 14.99
CA SER A 29 6.79 -19.32 14.45
C SER A 29 7.93 -19.81 15.35
N LEU A 30 8.25 -19.06 16.40
CA LEU A 30 9.29 -19.33 17.38
C LEU A 30 8.62 -19.49 18.76
N PRO A 31 9.30 -20.09 19.76
CA PRO A 31 8.77 -20.20 21.12
C PRO A 31 8.89 -18.84 21.86
N LEU A 32 8.27 -17.80 21.30
CA LEU A 32 8.33 -16.42 21.80
C LEU A 32 6.94 -15.87 22.13
N SER A 33 6.86 -15.09 23.20
CA SER A 33 5.72 -14.25 23.55
C SER A 33 6.09 -12.77 23.50
N GLY A 34 5.09 -11.88 23.56
CA GLY A 34 5.32 -10.45 23.63
C GLY A 34 4.38 -9.63 22.76
N THR A 35 4.86 -8.49 22.24
CA THR A 35 4.03 -7.54 21.51
C THR A 35 4.75 -6.84 20.37
N VAL A 36 3.98 -6.35 19.40
CA VAL A 36 4.46 -5.39 18.40
C VAL A 36 3.53 -4.20 18.31
N GLN A 37 4.12 -3.00 18.28
CA GLN A 37 3.43 -1.73 18.37
C GLN A 37 4.03 -0.72 17.37
N ASN A 38 3.17 -0.07 16.58
CA ASN A 38 3.57 1.13 15.86
C ASN A 38 3.66 2.30 16.85
N THR A 39 4.71 3.11 16.73
CA THR A 39 4.95 4.28 17.58
C THR A 39 5.38 5.47 16.74
N THR A 40 5.49 6.67 17.32
CA THR A 40 6.09 7.81 16.61
C THR A 40 7.60 7.64 16.41
N ARG A 41 8.27 6.81 17.20
CA ARG A 41 9.71 6.49 17.07
C ARG A 41 10.03 5.36 16.10
N GLY A 42 9.04 4.63 15.58
CA GLY A 42 9.29 3.44 14.76
C GLY A 42 8.35 2.30 15.12
N VAL A 43 8.85 1.06 15.07
CA VAL A 43 8.11 -0.11 15.57
C VAL A 43 8.81 -0.63 16.82
N LYS A 44 8.07 -0.65 17.92
CA LYS A 44 8.49 -1.27 19.18
C LYS A 44 8.07 -2.73 19.17
N ILE A 45 9.03 -3.62 19.41
CA ILE A 45 8.83 -5.06 19.46
C ILE A 45 9.29 -5.52 20.85
N GLU A 46 8.41 -6.12 21.64
CA GLU A 46 8.81 -6.81 22.86
C GLU A 46 8.75 -8.31 22.58
N ILE A 47 9.86 -9.01 22.80
CA ILE A 47 9.97 -10.46 22.65
C ILE A 47 10.49 -11.09 23.93
N GLN A 48 9.90 -12.21 24.31
CA GLN A 48 10.24 -12.95 25.52
C GLN A 48 10.39 -14.44 25.23
N GLY A 49 11.46 -15.06 25.72
CA GLY A 49 11.73 -16.48 25.56
C GLY A 49 13.15 -16.86 25.97
N GLU A 50 13.58 -18.04 25.55
CA GLU A 50 14.96 -18.49 25.74
C GLU A 50 15.92 -17.64 24.88
N PRO A 51 17.15 -17.36 25.34
CA PRO A 51 18.12 -16.53 24.63
C PRO A 51 18.33 -16.91 23.15
N ASP A 52 18.45 -18.22 22.86
CA ASP A 52 18.64 -18.71 21.48
C ASP A 52 17.47 -18.36 20.55
N ALA A 53 16.24 -18.36 21.07
CA ALA A 53 15.06 -17.98 20.29
C ALA A 53 15.03 -16.47 20.01
N LEU A 54 15.51 -15.64 20.94
CA LEU A 54 15.62 -14.19 20.76
C LEU A 54 16.67 -13.82 19.70
N GLU A 55 17.81 -14.50 19.69
CA GLU A 55 18.85 -14.33 18.66
C GLU A 55 18.38 -14.79 17.28
N LEU A 56 17.70 -15.95 17.23
CA LEU A 56 17.12 -16.45 15.99
C LEU A 56 16.06 -15.48 15.43
N PHE A 57 15.20 -14.93 16.29
CA PHE A 57 14.23 -13.92 15.89
C PHE A 57 14.92 -12.68 15.30
N SER A 58 15.94 -12.15 15.98
CA SER A 58 16.64 -10.93 15.54
C SER A 58 17.34 -11.12 14.19
N THR A 59 17.91 -12.30 13.97
CA THR A 59 18.54 -12.68 12.70
C THR A 59 17.49 -12.78 11.58
N ARG A 60 16.40 -13.52 11.81
CA ARG A 60 15.34 -13.71 10.81
C ARG A 60 14.58 -12.42 10.52
N LEU A 61 14.40 -11.55 11.51
CA LEU A 61 13.72 -10.27 11.36
C LEU A 61 14.37 -9.42 10.26
N LEU A 62 15.70 -9.38 10.22
CA LEU A 62 16.45 -8.59 9.23
C LEU A 62 16.59 -9.32 7.88
N ALA A 63 16.62 -10.66 7.88
CA ALA A 63 16.78 -11.47 6.67
C ALA A 63 15.49 -11.65 5.86
N GLU A 64 14.32 -11.64 6.51
CA GLU A 64 13.03 -12.02 5.93
C GLU A 64 12.06 -10.84 5.81
N LEU A 65 12.58 -9.61 5.78
CA LEU A 65 11.78 -8.39 5.73
C LEU A 65 10.72 -8.42 4.60
N PRO A 66 9.51 -7.87 4.84
CA PRO A 66 8.56 -7.63 3.77
C PRO A 66 9.22 -6.84 2.62
N PRO A 67 8.86 -7.07 1.34
CA PRO A 67 9.56 -6.46 0.21
C PRO A 67 9.63 -4.92 0.22
N SER A 68 8.61 -4.28 0.80
CA SER A 68 8.53 -2.82 0.90
C SER A 68 9.08 -2.26 2.21
N ALA A 69 9.56 -3.11 3.11
CA ALA A 69 10.12 -2.70 4.39
C ALA A 69 11.63 -2.52 4.29
N ALA A 70 12.14 -1.52 5.00
CA ALA A 70 13.57 -1.28 5.16
C ALA A 70 13.87 -0.89 6.60
N VAL A 71 14.62 -1.73 7.31
CA VAL A 71 15.12 -1.43 8.65
C VAL A 71 16.47 -0.75 8.51
N LEU A 72 16.56 0.51 8.92
CA LEU A 72 17.80 1.30 8.90
C LEU A 72 18.57 1.18 10.21
N SER A 73 17.87 1.03 11.32
CA SER A 73 18.48 0.72 12.61
C SER A 73 17.55 -0.11 13.47
N LEU A 74 18.16 -0.96 14.29
CA LEU A 74 17.49 -1.82 15.26
C LEU A 74 18.25 -1.70 16.59
N SER A 75 17.66 -1.05 17.58
CA SER A 75 18.20 -1.06 18.94
C SER A 75 17.60 -2.22 19.72
N SER A 76 18.35 -2.76 20.68
CA SER A 76 17.89 -3.83 21.58
C SER A 76 18.27 -3.48 23.01
N GLU A 77 17.34 -3.68 23.94
CA GLU A 77 17.55 -3.54 25.38
C GLU A 77 16.88 -4.70 26.10
N GLU A 78 17.54 -5.26 27.11
CA GLU A 78 16.94 -6.26 27.99
C GLU A 78 16.03 -5.58 29.02
N ILE A 79 14.84 -6.13 29.22
CA ILE A 79 13.84 -5.62 30.15
C ILE A 79 13.33 -6.76 31.04
N SER A 80 12.63 -6.43 32.12
CA SER A 80 12.07 -7.42 33.03
C SER A 80 11.08 -8.34 32.31
N ALA A 81 11.24 -9.65 32.52
CA ALA A 81 10.31 -10.64 32.01
C ALA A 81 8.92 -10.50 32.66
N VAL A 82 7.89 -10.88 31.92
CA VAL A 82 6.49 -10.89 32.34
C VAL A 82 6.07 -12.33 32.61
N ASP A 83 5.75 -12.63 33.86
CA ASP A 83 5.32 -13.96 34.26
C ASP A 83 4.01 -14.38 33.55
N GLY A 84 4.00 -15.58 33.00
CA GLY A 84 2.82 -16.18 32.40
C GLY A 84 2.43 -15.63 31.01
N GLU A 85 3.23 -14.77 30.39
CA GLU A 85 2.97 -14.29 29.02
C GLU A 85 3.27 -15.40 27.99
N LYS A 86 2.23 -15.87 27.29
CA LYS A 86 2.30 -17.04 26.38
C LYS A 86 2.09 -16.73 24.90
N CYS A 87 1.55 -15.56 24.59
CA CYS A 87 1.17 -15.21 23.23
C CYS A 87 1.91 -13.96 22.77
N PHE A 88 2.13 -13.86 21.46
CA PHE A 88 2.61 -12.64 20.83
C PHE A 88 1.42 -11.88 20.24
N ASN A 89 1.28 -10.57 20.50
CA ASN A 89 0.10 -9.81 20.06
C ASN A 89 0.47 -8.51 19.32
N ILE A 90 -0.33 -8.13 18.32
CA ILE A 90 -0.27 -6.76 17.78
C ILE A 90 -1.11 -5.88 18.69
N VAL A 91 -0.51 -4.85 19.27
CA VAL A 91 -1.18 -3.94 20.22
C VAL A 91 -1.45 -2.57 19.59
N ALA A 92 -2.35 -1.81 20.22
CA ALA A 92 -2.70 -0.46 19.78
C ALA A 92 -1.48 0.45 19.70
N SER A 93 -1.42 1.30 18.68
CA SER A 93 -0.29 2.19 18.45
C SER A 93 -0.11 3.20 19.59
N GLY A 94 1.15 3.55 19.87
CA GLY A 94 1.54 4.43 20.96
C GLY A 94 2.18 5.73 20.47
N ILE A 95 2.31 6.70 21.38
CA ILE A 95 3.02 7.95 21.12
C ILE A 95 4.29 7.95 21.97
N ASP A 96 5.43 8.14 21.32
CA ASP A 96 6.71 8.44 21.94
C ASP A 96 7.02 9.94 21.83
N PRO A 97 7.85 10.51 22.74
CA PRO A 97 8.23 11.93 22.70
C PRO A 97 9.02 12.33 21.45
N VAL A 98 9.67 11.37 20.78
CA VAL A 98 10.51 11.58 19.60
C VAL A 98 9.84 10.93 18.40
N SER A 99 9.78 11.67 17.29
CA SER A 99 9.31 11.15 16.01
C SER A 99 10.48 10.88 15.06
N SER A 100 10.60 9.64 14.57
CA SER A 100 11.68 9.22 13.65
C SER A 100 11.21 8.26 12.54
N VAL A 101 9.90 8.12 12.36
CA VAL A 101 9.32 7.24 11.34
C VAL A 101 9.54 7.81 9.93
N ILE A 102 9.98 6.95 9.01
CA ILE A 102 10.01 7.24 7.58
C ILE A 102 8.70 6.77 6.97
N ILE A 103 7.99 7.68 6.31
CA ILE A 103 6.73 7.37 5.62
C ILE A 103 7.07 6.66 4.30
N PRO A 104 6.54 5.45 4.04
CA PRO A 104 6.76 4.76 2.78
C PRO A 104 6.15 5.52 1.59
N PRO A 105 6.75 5.41 0.38
CA PRO A 105 6.11 5.88 -0.84
C PRO A 105 4.83 5.08 -1.13
N ASP A 106 4.00 5.61 -2.03
CA ASP A 106 2.86 4.86 -2.58
C ASP A 106 3.35 3.67 -3.41
N ILE A 107 2.56 2.59 -3.43
CA ILE A 107 2.94 1.32 -4.06
C ILE A 107 1.85 0.89 -5.04
N ALA A 108 2.25 0.64 -6.28
CA ALA A 108 1.40 0.18 -7.36
C ALA A 108 0.67 -1.13 -7.03
N LEU A 109 -0.47 -1.34 -7.68
CA LEU A 109 -1.33 -2.51 -7.50
C LEU A 109 -0.54 -3.82 -7.70
N CYS A 110 -0.50 -4.69 -6.69
CA CYS A 110 0.16 -5.98 -6.83
C CYS A 110 -0.68 -6.95 -7.68
N GLN A 111 0.00 -7.94 -8.29
CA GLN A 111 -0.65 -8.92 -9.18
C GLN A 111 -1.81 -9.66 -8.50
N LYS A 112 -1.69 -9.99 -7.21
CA LYS A 112 -2.76 -10.67 -6.46
C LYS A 112 -4.03 -9.82 -6.36
N CYS A 113 -3.90 -8.52 -6.10
CA CYS A 113 -5.05 -7.61 -6.11
C CYS A 113 -5.59 -7.40 -7.53
N ALA A 114 -4.73 -7.31 -8.55
CA ALA A 114 -5.16 -7.21 -9.94
C ALA A 114 -6.01 -8.42 -10.37
N SER A 115 -5.61 -9.63 -9.97
CA SER A 115 -6.37 -10.85 -10.21
C SER A 115 -7.74 -10.82 -9.54
N GLU A 116 -7.85 -10.42 -8.27
CA GLU A 116 -9.14 -10.32 -7.58
C GLU A 116 -10.09 -9.29 -8.22
N ILE A 117 -9.59 -8.13 -8.64
CA ILE A 117 -10.42 -7.11 -9.32
C ILE A 117 -10.93 -7.65 -10.66
N SER A 118 -10.21 -8.59 -11.28
CA SER A 118 -10.55 -9.16 -12.58
C SER A 118 -11.39 -10.45 -12.49
N ASP A 119 -11.52 -11.04 -11.31
CA ASP A 119 -12.25 -12.29 -11.07
C ASP A 119 -13.71 -11.99 -10.72
N SER A 120 -14.64 -12.43 -11.57
CA SER A 120 -16.08 -12.22 -11.36
C SER A 120 -16.67 -12.98 -10.16
N ALA A 121 -15.96 -13.96 -9.63
CA ALA A 121 -16.32 -14.66 -8.40
C ALA A 121 -15.83 -13.94 -7.13
N ASP A 122 -14.88 -13.01 -7.24
CA ASP A 122 -14.37 -12.27 -6.08
C ASP A 122 -15.30 -11.12 -5.70
N ARG A 123 -15.45 -10.90 -4.39
CA ARG A 123 -16.26 -9.80 -3.84
C ARG A 123 -15.75 -8.39 -4.19
N ARG A 124 -14.51 -8.28 -4.69
CA ARG A 124 -13.87 -7.06 -5.16
C ARG A 124 -13.81 -6.97 -6.69
N PHE A 125 -14.53 -7.82 -7.41
CA PHE A 125 -14.66 -7.71 -8.86
C PHE A 125 -15.01 -6.28 -9.28
N GLY A 126 -14.19 -5.69 -10.16
CA GLY A 126 -14.35 -4.32 -10.65
C GLY A 126 -14.16 -3.21 -9.61
N TYR A 127 -13.71 -3.51 -8.39
CA TYR A 127 -13.56 -2.52 -7.32
C TYR A 127 -12.27 -1.68 -7.50
N PRO A 128 -12.36 -0.36 -7.78
CA PRO A 128 -11.20 0.45 -8.20
C PRO A 128 -10.16 0.73 -7.11
N PHE A 129 -10.53 0.52 -5.84
CA PHE A 129 -9.70 0.88 -4.68
C PHE A 129 -9.21 -0.36 -3.91
N ALA A 130 -9.28 -1.55 -4.52
CA ALA A 130 -8.78 -2.76 -3.89
C ALA A 130 -7.26 -2.69 -3.67
N ASN A 131 -6.84 -3.07 -2.47
CA ASN A 131 -5.44 -3.03 -2.03
C ASN A 131 -5.18 -4.13 -0.98
N CYS A 132 -3.92 -4.27 -0.55
CA CYS A 132 -3.51 -5.14 0.55
C CYS A 132 -2.32 -4.53 1.34
N THR A 133 -1.64 -5.32 2.17
CA THR A 133 -0.42 -4.85 2.86
C THR A 133 0.74 -4.56 1.91
N ASP A 134 0.75 -5.23 0.76
CA ASP A 134 1.88 -5.23 -0.19
C ASP A 134 1.72 -4.19 -1.32
N CYS A 135 0.52 -3.65 -1.50
CA CYS A 135 0.24 -2.55 -2.42
C CYS A 135 -0.82 -1.62 -1.84
N SER A 136 -0.68 -0.31 -2.02
CA SER A 136 -1.69 0.71 -1.70
C SER A 136 -1.09 2.10 -1.94
N PRO A 137 -1.93 3.15 -1.97
CA PRO A 137 -1.48 4.44 -1.50
C PRO A 137 -0.98 4.37 -0.05
N ARG A 138 0.10 5.11 0.24
CA ARG A 138 0.72 5.27 1.54
C ARG A 138 0.89 6.75 1.82
N TYR A 139 2.00 7.34 1.39
CA TYR A 139 2.34 8.74 1.60
C TYR A 139 1.15 9.67 1.32
N THR A 140 0.44 9.44 0.21
CA THR A 140 -0.69 10.28 -0.22
C THR A 140 -1.93 10.22 0.66
N ILE A 141 -2.08 9.19 1.49
CA ILE A 141 -3.27 9.03 2.35
C ILE A 141 -2.95 9.13 3.84
N ILE A 142 -1.67 9.15 4.22
CA ILE A 142 -1.25 9.25 5.62
C ILE A 142 -1.35 10.71 6.08
N GLU A 143 -2.16 10.94 7.11
CA GLU A 143 -2.33 12.27 7.70
C GLU A 143 -1.46 12.45 8.94
N LYS A 144 -1.29 11.37 9.74
CA LYS A 144 -0.53 11.38 11.00
C LYS A 144 0.18 10.04 11.23
N ILE A 145 1.21 10.08 12.08
CA ILE A 145 1.92 8.92 12.62
C ILE A 145 1.54 8.77 14.10
N PRO A 146 1.36 7.54 14.63
CA PRO A 146 1.63 6.23 14.00
C PRO A 146 0.65 5.84 12.89
N TYR A 147 1.13 5.05 11.91
CA TYR A 147 0.32 4.56 10.80
C TYR A 147 -0.76 3.60 11.30
N ASP A 148 -2.00 4.08 11.33
CA ASP A 148 -3.22 3.33 11.53
C ASP A 148 -4.35 4.00 10.74
N ARG A 149 -5.42 3.26 10.44
CA ARG A 149 -6.56 3.74 9.66
C ARG A 149 -7.12 5.09 10.14
N PRO A 150 -7.32 5.36 11.45
CA PRO A 150 -7.83 6.65 11.92
C PRO A 150 -6.91 7.85 11.63
N ASN A 151 -5.63 7.59 11.32
CA ASN A 151 -4.62 8.58 10.98
C ASN A 151 -4.38 8.67 9.46
N THR A 152 -5.36 8.24 8.67
CA THR A 152 -5.34 8.30 7.21
C THR A 152 -6.67 8.84 6.69
N SER A 153 -6.72 9.24 5.42
CA SER A 153 -7.98 9.60 4.74
C SER A 153 -9.01 8.46 4.71
N MET A 154 -8.60 7.22 5.00
CA MET A 154 -9.50 6.07 5.15
C MET A 154 -10.30 6.08 6.47
N ALA A 155 -10.02 6.99 7.39
CA ALA A 155 -10.76 7.15 8.64
C ALA A 155 -12.26 7.42 8.43
N ALA A 156 -12.62 8.09 7.34
CA ALA A 156 -14.01 8.38 6.97
C ALA A 156 -14.80 7.13 6.53
N PHE A 157 -14.12 6.03 6.22
CA PHE A 157 -14.71 4.79 5.71
C PHE A 157 -14.65 3.71 6.78
N LYS A 158 -15.74 3.48 7.52
CA LYS A 158 -15.80 2.40 8.50
C LYS A 158 -15.81 1.06 7.78
N MET A 159 -14.95 0.11 8.17
CA MET A 159 -14.93 -1.23 7.57
C MET A 159 -16.28 -1.94 7.80
N CYS A 160 -16.74 -2.71 6.80
CA CYS A 160 -17.83 -3.65 7.00
C CYS A 160 -17.32 -4.92 7.70
N GLU A 161 -18.25 -5.76 8.17
CA GLU A 161 -17.95 -7.01 8.87
C GLU A 161 -16.95 -7.91 8.11
N ASP A 162 -17.10 -8.07 6.80
CA ASP A 162 -16.18 -8.91 6.01
C ASP A 162 -14.77 -8.32 5.93
N CYS A 163 -14.65 -6.99 5.83
CA CYS A 163 -13.35 -6.32 5.85
C CYS A 163 -12.71 -6.35 7.25
N GLU A 164 -13.51 -6.28 8.32
CA GLU A 164 -13.03 -6.44 9.70
C GLU A 164 -12.53 -7.87 9.94
N LYS A 165 -13.24 -8.90 9.43
CA LYS A 165 -12.80 -10.30 9.48
C LYS A 165 -11.44 -10.48 8.81
N GLU A 166 -11.29 -10.04 7.56
CA GLU A 166 -10.00 -10.11 6.86
C GLU A 166 -8.89 -9.30 7.54
N TYR A 167 -9.23 -8.20 8.19
CA TYR A 167 -8.26 -7.36 8.90
C TYR A 167 -7.71 -8.06 10.15
N GLY A 168 -8.55 -8.85 10.84
CA GLY A 168 -8.19 -9.59 12.04
C GLY A 168 -7.69 -11.03 11.82
N ASP A 169 -7.84 -11.57 10.62
CA ASP A 169 -7.42 -12.93 10.26
C ASP A 169 -5.93 -12.97 9.87
N GLU A 170 -5.10 -13.62 10.69
CA GLU A 170 -3.64 -13.72 10.52
C GLU A 170 -3.22 -14.44 9.22
N GLU A 171 -4.07 -15.33 8.70
CA GLU A 171 -3.83 -16.08 7.47
C GLU A 171 -4.24 -15.27 6.23
N ASN A 172 -5.00 -14.20 6.42
CA ASN A 172 -5.44 -13.34 5.34
C ASN A 172 -4.34 -12.36 4.91
N ARG A 173 -4.18 -12.17 3.60
CA ARG A 173 -3.23 -11.18 3.05
C ARG A 173 -3.59 -9.72 3.39
N ARG A 174 -4.78 -9.49 3.93
CA ARG A 174 -5.25 -8.18 4.40
C ARG A 174 -5.19 -8.03 5.92
N PHE A 175 -4.55 -8.97 6.62
CA PHE A 175 -4.25 -8.87 8.05
C PHE A 175 -3.54 -7.54 8.35
N HIS A 176 -4.18 -6.69 9.16
CA HIS A 176 -3.74 -5.32 9.46
C HIS A 176 -3.51 -4.38 8.25
N ALA A 177 -4.11 -4.64 7.09
CA ALA A 177 -4.13 -3.69 5.98
C ALA A 177 -4.99 -2.47 6.33
N GLN A 178 -4.36 -1.39 6.79
CA GLN A 178 -5.05 -0.17 7.23
C GLN A 178 -6.02 0.43 6.20
N PRO A 179 -5.71 0.45 4.88
CA PRO A 179 -6.64 0.96 3.87
C PRO A 179 -7.56 -0.12 3.29
N ASN A 180 -7.73 -1.27 3.97
CA ASN A 180 -8.65 -2.32 3.51
C ASN A 180 -10.06 -1.76 3.31
N ALA A 181 -10.66 -2.10 2.18
CA ALA A 181 -12.01 -1.72 1.83
C ALA A 181 -12.58 -2.66 0.75
N CYS A 182 -13.88 -2.53 0.52
CA CYS A 182 -14.63 -3.20 -0.54
C CYS A 182 -15.74 -2.27 -1.05
N PRO A 183 -16.51 -2.65 -2.10
CA PRO A 183 -17.60 -1.83 -2.62
C PRO A 183 -18.66 -1.40 -1.59
N ALA A 184 -18.84 -2.18 -0.51
CA ALA A 184 -19.83 -1.90 0.53
C ALA A 184 -19.39 -0.81 1.53
N CYS A 185 -18.10 -0.70 1.82
CA CYS A 185 -17.59 0.12 2.92
C CYS A 185 -16.57 1.19 2.50
N GLY A 186 -16.06 1.11 1.28
CA GLY A 186 -14.99 1.96 0.79
C GLY A 186 -15.43 3.15 -0.06
N PRO A 187 -14.45 3.90 -0.59
CA PRO A 187 -14.69 4.97 -1.53
C PRO A 187 -15.37 4.49 -2.82
N LYS A 188 -16.06 5.41 -3.47
CA LYS A 188 -16.77 5.20 -4.75
C LYS A 188 -16.29 6.21 -5.77
N LEU A 189 -16.28 5.80 -7.04
CA LEU A 189 -16.06 6.72 -8.13
C LEU A 189 -17.30 7.57 -8.37
N SER A 190 -17.08 8.77 -8.88
CA SER A 190 -18.11 9.63 -9.45
C SER A 190 -17.57 10.25 -10.74
N ALA A 191 -18.46 10.53 -11.69
CA ALA A 191 -18.12 11.23 -12.92
C ALA A 191 -18.86 12.56 -12.95
N LEU A 192 -18.15 13.61 -13.40
CA LEU A 192 -18.69 14.95 -13.57
C LEU A 192 -18.53 15.39 -15.02
N ASP A 193 -19.49 16.17 -15.53
CA ASP A 193 -19.36 16.85 -16.82
C ASP A 193 -18.49 18.13 -16.72
N ALA A 194 -18.38 18.87 -17.81
CA ALA A 194 -17.58 20.10 -17.88
C ALA A 194 -18.12 21.24 -16.99
N ASP A 195 -19.40 21.18 -16.60
CA ASP A 195 -20.05 22.13 -15.70
C ASP A 195 -20.09 21.61 -14.25
N PHE A 196 -19.31 20.56 -13.95
CA PHE A 196 -19.25 19.87 -12.66
C PHE A 196 -20.57 19.25 -12.21
N ARG A 197 -21.47 18.91 -13.15
CA ARG A 197 -22.70 18.17 -12.84
C ARG A 197 -22.44 16.68 -12.87
N GLN A 198 -23.08 15.95 -11.96
CA GLN A 198 -22.93 14.51 -11.86
C GLN A 198 -23.46 13.80 -13.13
N ILE A 199 -22.66 12.88 -13.65
CA ILE A 199 -23.02 11.99 -14.74
C ILE A 199 -23.52 10.68 -14.14
N GLU A 200 -24.73 10.28 -14.53
CA GLU A 200 -25.34 9.02 -14.12
C GLU A 200 -24.73 7.80 -14.83
N GLY A 201 -24.74 6.66 -14.12
CA GLY A 201 -24.20 5.38 -14.58
C GLY A 201 -22.77 5.11 -14.09
N ASP A 202 -22.11 4.12 -14.70
CA ASP A 202 -20.76 3.70 -14.32
C ASP A 202 -19.70 4.74 -14.76
N PRO A 203 -19.00 5.40 -13.82
CA PRO A 203 -17.98 6.39 -14.13
C PRO A 203 -16.84 5.86 -15.02
N LEU A 204 -16.43 4.60 -14.84
CA LEU A 204 -15.35 4.01 -15.63
C LEU A 204 -15.78 3.82 -17.08
N LYS A 205 -16.99 3.28 -17.28
CA LYS A 205 -17.56 3.12 -18.62
C LYS A 205 -17.72 4.48 -19.31
N LYS A 206 -18.18 5.51 -18.60
CA LYS A 206 -18.32 6.86 -19.14
C LYS A 206 -16.97 7.48 -19.53
N ALA A 207 -15.94 7.30 -18.69
CA ALA A 207 -14.60 7.76 -19.01
C ALA A 207 -14.03 7.04 -20.25
N ALA A 208 -14.18 5.72 -20.34
CA ALA A 208 -13.74 4.93 -21.49
C ALA A 208 -14.48 5.31 -22.79
N GLU A 209 -15.80 5.51 -22.73
CA GLU A 209 -16.61 5.99 -23.86
C GLU A 209 -16.22 7.41 -24.31
N ASN A 210 -15.78 8.27 -23.39
CA ASN A 210 -15.32 9.62 -23.72
C ASN A 210 -13.97 9.58 -24.43
N LEU A 211 -13.02 8.81 -23.89
CA LEU A 211 -11.69 8.60 -24.47
C LEU A 211 -11.78 8.01 -25.88
N SER A 212 -12.61 6.98 -26.09
CA SER A 212 -12.77 6.33 -27.40
C SER A 212 -13.43 7.21 -28.47
N LYS A 213 -14.09 8.30 -28.06
CA LYS A 213 -14.66 9.32 -28.96
C LYS A 213 -13.71 10.50 -29.19
N GLY A 214 -12.44 10.40 -28.81
CA GLY A 214 -11.44 11.46 -28.96
C GLY A 214 -11.57 12.58 -27.91
N GLY A 215 -12.29 12.32 -26.81
CA GLY A 215 -12.43 13.27 -25.72
C GLY A 215 -11.23 13.30 -24.77
N VAL A 216 -11.27 14.26 -23.84
CA VAL A 216 -10.27 14.45 -22.78
C VAL A 216 -10.96 14.34 -21.44
N VAL A 217 -10.46 13.49 -20.55
CA VAL A 217 -10.98 13.29 -19.19
C VAL A 217 -9.95 13.67 -18.13
N ALA A 218 -10.43 14.30 -17.07
CA ALA A 218 -9.66 14.48 -15.84
C ALA A 218 -9.88 13.28 -14.92
N LEU A 219 -8.80 12.60 -14.54
CA LEU A 219 -8.81 11.42 -13.67
C LEU A 219 -8.10 11.74 -12.37
N LEU A 220 -8.79 11.57 -11.24
CA LEU A 220 -8.14 11.62 -9.92
C LEU A 220 -7.36 10.32 -9.70
N GLY A 221 -6.04 10.39 -9.84
CA GLY A 221 -5.14 9.32 -9.44
C GLY A 221 -4.77 9.41 -7.96
N ILE A 222 -3.81 8.60 -7.54
CA ILE A 222 -3.34 8.54 -6.14
C ILE A 222 -2.73 9.87 -5.68
N GLY A 223 -1.84 10.45 -6.48
CA GLY A 223 -1.15 11.71 -6.15
C GLY A 223 -1.82 12.99 -6.67
N GLY A 224 -3.00 12.89 -7.27
CA GLY A 224 -3.72 14.04 -7.83
C GLY A 224 -4.30 13.80 -9.23
N PHE A 225 -4.80 14.88 -9.83
CA PHE A 225 -5.48 14.83 -11.12
C PHE A 225 -4.52 14.72 -12.31
N HIS A 226 -4.87 13.85 -13.24
CA HIS A 226 -4.25 13.72 -14.56
C HIS A 226 -5.27 14.07 -15.64
N LEU A 227 -4.78 14.60 -16.76
CA LEU A 227 -5.60 14.73 -17.98
C LEU A 227 -5.19 13.59 -18.91
N ALA A 228 -6.18 12.81 -19.34
CA ALA A 228 -6.00 11.67 -20.23
C ALA A 228 -6.79 11.86 -21.52
N CYS A 229 -6.21 11.42 -22.63
CA CYS A 229 -6.84 11.32 -23.95
C CYS A 229 -6.33 10.02 -24.61
N ASP A 230 -6.96 9.61 -25.71
CA ASP A 230 -6.41 8.54 -26.53
C ASP A 230 -5.09 9.00 -27.17
N ALA A 231 -3.98 8.30 -26.88
CA ALA A 231 -2.66 8.63 -27.40
C ALA A 231 -2.50 8.29 -28.89
N ALA A 232 -3.39 7.45 -29.46
CA ALA A 232 -3.40 7.10 -30.87
C ALA A 232 -4.22 8.08 -31.73
N SER A 233 -5.04 8.95 -31.14
CA SER A 233 -5.80 9.98 -31.86
C SER A 233 -5.03 11.30 -31.87
N GLN A 234 -4.57 11.70 -33.05
CA GLN A 234 -3.91 12.98 -33.24
C GLN A 234 -4.84 14.16 -32.87
N GLU A 235 -6.14 14.08 -33.20
CA GLU A 235 -7.10 15.12 -32.85
C GLU A 235 -7.24 15.29 -31.32
N ALA A 236 -7.31 14.19 -30.58
CA ALA A 236 -7.44 14.23 -29.12
C ALA A 236 -6.18 14.79 -28.45
N VAL A 237 -5.00 14.44 -28.95
CA VAL A 237 -3.71 14.95 -28.47
C VAL A 237 -3.60 16.46 -28.73
N ASP A 238 -3.96 16.93 -29.92
CA ASP A 238 -3.90 18.34 -30.27
C ASP A 238 -4.89 19.17 -29.44
N LEU A 239 -6.11 18.66 -29.24
CA LEU A 239 -7.10 19.27 -28.36
C LEU A 239 -6.58 19.41 -26.92
N LEU A 240 -5.89 18.38 -26.40
CA LEU A 240 -5.27 18.43 -25.07
C LEU A 240 -4.13 19.46 -25.02
N ARG A 241 -3.28 19.56 -26.05
CA ARG A 241 -2.20 20.57 -26.13
C ARG A 241 -2.75 21.98 -26.12
N GLU A 242 -3.77 22.24 -26.92
CA GLU A 242 -4.44 23.52 -27.02
C GLU A 242 -5.01 23.94 -25.66
N ARG A 243 -5.85 23.09 -25.06
CA ARG A 243 -6.51 23.38 -23.78
C ARG A 243 -5.53 23.53 -22.62
N LYS A 244 -4.47 22.72 -22.57
CA LYS A 244 -3.43 22.78 -21.53
C LYS A 244 -2.39 23.87 -21.81
N LYS A 245 -2.43 24.53 -22.97
CA LYS A 245 -1.42 25.50 -23.44
C LYS A 245 0.00 24.93 -23.38
N ARG A 246 0.17 23.69 -23.89
CA ARG A 246 1.42 22.91 -23.80
C ARG A 246 1.88 22.43 -25.19
N PRO A 247 2.39 23.33 -26.05
CA PRO A 247 2.63 23.02 -27.46
C PRO A 247 3.76 22.00 -27.68
N GLY A 248 4.89 22.12 -26.98
CA GLY A 248 6.09 21.33 -27.31
C GLY A 248 6.49 20.25 -26.31
N LYS A 249 6.09 20.34 -25.02
CA LYS A 249 6.59 19.39 -24.01
C LYS A 249 5.98 17.99 -24.24
N PRO A 250 6.76 16.90 -24.23
CA PRO A 250 6.27 15.53 -24.44
C PRO A 250 5.20 15.10 -23.43
N PHE A 251 4.19 14.34 -23.86
CA PHE A 251 3.25 13.67 -22.96
C PHE A 251 3.78 12.28 -22.60
N ALA A 252 3.50 11.86 -21.38
CA ALA A 252 3.66 10.46 -20.99
C ALA A 252 2.50 9.65 -21.59
N VAL A 253 2.76 8.38 -21.91
CA VAL A 253 1.79 7.44 -22.44
C VAL A 253 1.74 6.23 -21.52
N MET A 254 0.53 5.79 -21.17
CA MET A 254 0.32 4.58 -20.37
C MET A 254 0.01 3.42 -21.32
N ALA A 255 0.85 2.39 -21.31
CA ALA A 255 0.61 1.15 -22.03
C ALA A 255 -0.11 0.13 -21.14
N ARG A 256 -0.92 -0.76 -21.73
CA ARG A 256 -1.66 -1.80 -20.99
C ARG A 256 -0.75 -2.76 -20.24
N ASP A 257 0.34 -3.15 -20.90
CA ASP A 257 1.29 -4.13 -20.40
C ASP A 257 2.67 -3.90 -21.04
N ALA A 258 3.66 -4.66 -20.55
CA ALA A 258 5.03 -4.63 -21.04
C ALA A 258 5.16 -4.95 -22.54
N GLN A 259 4.28 -5.79 -23.09
CA GLN A 259 4.31 -6.15 -24.52
C GLN A 259 3.83 -4.97 -25.38
N ALA A 260 2.72 -4.34 -25.01
CA ALA A 260 2.22 -3.14 -25.66
C ALA A 260 3.25 -1.98 -25.58
N ALA A 261 3.98 -1.85 -24.48
CA ALA A 261 5.04 -0.85 -24.36
C ALA A 261 6.18 -1.06 -25.37
N LYS A 262 6.59 -2.32 -25.61
CA LYS A 262 7.62 -2.69 -26.60
C LYS A 262 7.20 -2.43 -28.05
N GLU A 263 5.90 -2.46 -28.31
CA GLU A 263 5.35 -2.12 -29.63
C GLU A 263 5.36 -0.61 -29.90
N LEU A 264 5.35 0.21 -28.83
CA LEU A 264 5.33 1.67 -28.92
C LEU A 264 6.73 2.31 -28.90
N ALA A 265 7.70 1.69 -28.22
CA ALA A 265 9.03 2.26 -28.05
C ALA A 265 10.13 1.18 -27.96
N THR A 266 11.34 1.53 -28.40
CA THR A 266 12.53 0.70 -28.22
C THR A 266 12.93 0.70 -26.74
N LEU A 267 12.57 -0.35 -26.01
CA LEU A 267 13.02 -0.60 -24.64
C LEU A 267 14.31 -1.43 -24.71
N SER A 268 15.44 -0.77 -24.98
CA SER A 268 16.72 -1.43 -25.26
C SER A 268 17.38 -2.09 -24.05
N GLU A 269 16.98 -1.73 -22.84
CA GLU A 269 17.58 -2.23 -21.60
C GLU A 269 16.57 -3.07 -20.81
N GLU A 270 16.95 -4.28 -20.43
CA GLU A 270 16.15 -5.14 -19.53
C GLU A 270 15.82 -4.43 -18.21
N ALA A 271 16.73 -3.56 -17.75
CA ALA A 271 16.54 -2.72 -16.57
C ALA A 271 15.32 -1.79 -16.70
N ALA A 272 15.08 -1.20 -17.88
CA ALA A 272 13.92 -0.34 -18.10
C ALA A 272 12.60 -1.13 -18.00
N LEU A 273 12.59 -2.38 -18.49
CA LEU A 273 11.42 -3.25 -18.40
C LEU A 273 11.14 -3.69 -16.95
N GLN A 274 12.20 -4.02 -16.21
CA GLN A 274 12.10 -4.33 -14.78
C GLN A 274 11.60 -3.13 -13.99
N GLU A 275 12.07 -1.93 -14.32
CA GLU A 275 11.65 -0.71 -13.64
C GLU A 275 10.18 -0.34 -13.93
N LEU A 276 9.70 -0.54 -15.17
CA LEU A 276 8.27 -0.39 -15.50
C LEU A 276 7.36 -1.33 -14.68
N GLN A 277 7.89 -2.49 -14.28
CA GLN A 277 7.19 -3.46 -13.45
C GLN A 277 7.49 -3.29 -11.94
N SER A 278 8.31 -2.30 -11.58
CA SER A 278 8.64 -2.04 -10.19
C SER A 278 7.41 -1.56 -9.44
N PRO A 279 7.35 -1.77 -8.10
CA PRO A 279 6.23 -1.27 -7.31
C PRO A 279 6.08 0.26 -7.33
N ALA A 280 7.10 1.01 -7.80
CA ALA A 280 7.03 2.45 -7.99
C ALA A 280 6.26 2.85 -9.26
N ALA A 281 6.15 1.95 -10.26
CA ALA A 281 5.50 2.16 -11.56
C ALA A 281 5.81 3.54 -12.20
N PRO A 282 7.10 3.88 -12.41
CA PRO A 282 7.50 5.19 -12.91
C PRO A 282 7.19 5.36 -14.40
N ILE A 283 7.27 6.61 -14.86
CA ILE A 283 7.37 6.94 -16.29
C ILE A 283 8.84 6.79 -16.68
N ILE A 284 9.12 6.01 -17.72
CA ILE A 284 10.46 5.77 -18.29
C ILE A 284 10.56 6.40 -19.68
#